data_AF-X5IDR5-F1
#
_entry.id   AF-X5IDR5-F1
#
_cell.length_a   1.000
_cell.length_b   1.000
_cell.length_c   1.000
_cell.angle_alpha   90.00
_cell.angle_beta   90.00
_cell.angle_gamma   90.00
#
_symmetry.space_group_name_H-M   'P 1'
#
loop_
_entity.id
_entity.type
_entity.pdbx_description
1 polymer ?
#
loop_
_entity_poly.entity_id
_entity_poly.type
_entity_poly.pdbx_seq_one_letter_code
_entity_poly.pdbx_strand_id
1 'polypeptide(L)'
;AVVDAKDAIKENPEFDLHFDKVYKWVASSSPEKNTFISCIWKLNQRYLRKKIDFINVSSQLLEESVPSGENQNVAGGDEEVVDEYQELNAREEQDIEIMMEGCEYAISNAEAFADKLSRELQVLDGANIQSIMASEKQVNILMKLLDEALKEVDQIEVKLSSYEEMLQSVKEQMDQISESNHLIHLSNTNSLKLLSEIEFLVNHMDLAKGHIKALQEGDLSSSRGIEACTNAADALLQCMNVALQPGHDMLHAVQQQQQRFSDLREQFARRLASHLNNVFVQQGHDQSSTLAQHSAELTLPNHHPFHRDLLRYAKLMEWSKNTDYGKYEGLTKNYMDYLSRLYEREIKDFFEVAKIKMTGATKEGKKFATLPRKESAVKQETESLHGSSG
;
A
#
# COMPACT_ATOMS: atom_id res chain seq x y z
N ALA A 1 -38.47 2.91 34.04
CA ALA A 1 -37.40 2.60 33.09
C ALA A 1 -36.91 3.92 32.53
N VAL A 2 -35.61 4.07 32.34
CA VAL A 2 -34.99 5.34 31.93
C VAL A 2 -34.06 5.08 30.74
N VAL A 3 -34.08 5.98 29.76
CA VAL A 3 -33.15 6.00 28.64
C VAL A 3 -32.21 7.18 28.86
N ASP A 4 -30.93 6.93 29.08
CA ASP A 4 -29.90 7.98 29.26
C ASP A 4 -28.97 8.00 28.04
N ALA A 5 -29.05 9.05 27.23
CA ALA A 5 -28.21 9.22 26.04
C ALA A 5 -26.83 9.83 26.32
N LYS A 6 -26.45 9.91 27.61
CA LYS A 6 -25.16 10.42 28.16
C LYS A 6 -24.94 11.90 27.99
N ASP A 7 -25.13 12.43 26.79
CA ASP A 7 -24.91 13.83 26.43
C ASP A 7 -25.88 14.24 25.32
N ALA A 8 -26.61 15.33 25.54
CA ALA A 8 -27.64 15.81 24.62
C ALA A 8 -27.06 16.60 23.43
N ILE A 9 -25.80 17.03 23.51
CA ILE A 9 -25.17 17.94 22.55
C ILE A 9 -23.96 17.29 21.89
N LYS A 10 -23.19 16.50 22.64
CA LYS A 10 -21.99 15.83 22.11
C LYS A 10 -22.36 14.56 21.34
N GLU A 11 -21.89 14.43 20.11
CA GLU A 11 -22.02 13.19 19.34
C GLU A 11 -21.26 12.06 20.02
N ASN A 12 -22.02 11.05 20.46
CA ASN A 12 -21.50 9.86 21.13
C ASN A 12 -22.42 8.69 20.78
N PRO A 13 -21.91 7.55 20.27
CA PRO A 13 -22.73 6.37 20.00
C PRO A 13 -23.18 5.60 21.26
N GLU A 14 -22.69 5.94 22.44
CA GLU A 14 -23.02 5.25 23.70
C GLU A 14 -24.32 5.76 24.36
N PHE A 15 -25.10 4.85 24.94
CA PHE A 15 -26.30 5.16 25.75
C PHE A 15 -26.59 4.04 26.76
N ASP A 16 -27.29 4.39 27.84
CA ASP A 16 -27.66 3.45 28.90
C ASP A 16 -29.19 3.25 28.95
N LEU A 17 -29.60 1.99 29.10
CA LEU A 17 -30.99 1.61 29.35
C LEU A 17 -31.14 1.09 30.78
N HIS A 18 -31.96 1.79 31.57
CA HIS A 18 -32.19 1.49 32.97
C HIS A 18 -33.54 0.78 33.11
N PHE A 19 -33.48 -0.53 33.30
CA PHE A 19 -34.63 -1.36 33.69
C PHE A 19 -34.43 -1.79 35.15
N ASP A 20 -34.39 -3.10 35.43
CA ASP A 20 -34.02 -3.64 36.74
C ASP A 20 -32.49 -3.60 36.97
N LYS A 21 -31.71 -3.58 35.87
CA LYS A 21 -30.26 -3.36 35.84
C LYS A 21 -29.93 -2.29 34.81
N VAL A 22 -28.75 -1.68 34.95
CA VAL A 22 -28.21 -0.72 33.97
C VAL A 22 -27.52 -1.50 32.87
N TYR A 23 -28.04 -1.36 31.64
CA TYR A 23 -27.43 -1.93 30.45
C TYR A 23 -26.75 -0.81 29.66
N LYS A 24 -25.45 -0.94 29.43
CA LYS A 24 -24.65 0.02 28.64
C LYS A 24 -24.57 -0.47 27.20
N TRP A 25 -24.99 0.35 26.25
CA TRP A 25 -25.11 0.02 24.84
C TRP A 25 -24.29 0.99 23.99
N VAL A 26 -23.77 0.48 22.87
CA VAL A 26 -23.02 1.27 21.89
C VAL A 26 -23.64 1.00 20.52
N ALA A 27 -24.14 2.04 19.86
CA ALA A 27 -24.65 1.94 18.49
C ALA A 27 -23.49 1.99 17.48
N SER A 28 -23.75 1.57 16.24
CA SER A 28 -22.79 1.63 15.13
C SER A 28 -22.37 3.06 14.80
N SER A 29 -23.25 4.04 15.07
CA SER A 29 -23.03 5.45 14.81
C SER A 29 -23.91 6.35 15.70
N SER A 30 -23.53 7.61 15.90
CA SER A 30 -24.34 8.60 16.63
C SER A 30 -25.73 8.84 15.99
N PRO A 31 -25.86 8.91 14.64
CA PRO A 31 -27.17 8.99 13.99
C PRO A 31 -28.05 7.76 14.25
N GLU A 32 -27.50 6.54 14.21
CA GLU A 32 -28.27 5.33 14.49
C GLU A 32 -28.74 5.25 15.94
N LYS A 33 -27.91 5.69 16.89
CA LYS A 33 -28.32 5.88 18.30
C LYS A 33 -29.56 6.78 18.37
N ASN A 34 -29.53 7.92 17.70
CA ASN A 34 -30.61 8.91 17.75
C ASN A 34 -31.90 8.33 17.13
N THR A 35 -31.81 7.65 15.98
CA THR A 35 -32.94 6.95 15.36
C THR A 35 -33.55 5.90 16.28
N PHE A 36 -32.70 5.11 16.95
CA PHE A 36 -33.16 4.08 17.89
C PHE A 36 -33.91 4.67 19.09
N ILE A 37 -33.37 5.73 19.71
CA ILE A 37 -34.01 6.43 20.84
C ILE A 37 -35.36 7.04 20.40
N SER A 38 -35.42 7.68 19.23
CA SER A 38 -36.66 8.21 18.67
C SER A 38 -37.72 7.13 18.44
N CYS A 39 -37.33 5.94 17.97
CA CYS A 39 -38.25 4.80 17.84
C CYS A 39 -38.81 4.33 19.18
N ILE A 40 -37.97 4.23 20.23
CA ILE A 40 -38.42 3.88 21.58
C ILE A 40 -39.42 4.92 22.10
N TRP A 41 -39.15 6.20 21.89
CA TRP A 41 -40.05 7.28 22.31
C TRP A 41 -41.40 7.21 21.60
N LYS A 42 -41.44 7.02 20.27
CA LYS A 42 -42.68 6.85 19.49
C LYS A 42 -43.52 5.66 19.98
N LEU A 43 -42.86 4.53 20.25
CA LEU A 43 -43.53 3.34 20.80
C LEU A 43 -44.06 3.58 22.21
N ASN A 44 -43.35 4.37 23.03
CA ASN A 44 -43.81 4.76 24.35
C ASN A 44 -45.11 5.58 24.26
N GLN A 45 -45.16 6.60 23.40
CA GLN A 45 -46.36 7.44 23.24
C GLN A 45 -47.57 6.66 22.71
N ARG A 46 -47.33 5.72 21.78
CA ARG A 46 -48.43 5.02 21.09
C ARG A 46 -49.03 3.87 21.89
N TYR A 47 -48.23 3.18 22.70
CA TYR A 47 -48.65 1.91 23.31
C TYR A 47 -48.46 1.79 24.82
N LEU A 48 -47.58 2.59 25.44
CA LEU A 48 -47.28 2.47 26.87
C LEU A 48 -48.00 3.54 27.70
N ARG A 49 -48.88 3.10 28.61
CA ARG A 49 -49.51 4.00 29.59
C ARG A 49 -48.56 4.51 30.67
N LYS A 50 -47.40 3.85 30.87
CA LYS A 50 -46.35 4.25 31.83
C LYS A 50 -45.20 4.94 31.08
N LYS A 51 -44.98 6.22 31.38
CA LYS A 51 -43.96 7.04 30.73
C LYS A 51 -42.56 6.54 31.09
N ILE A 52 -41.73 6.33 30.07
CA ILE A 52 -40.29 6.10 30.20
C ILE A 52 -39.64 7.49 30.29
N ASP A 53 -38.70 7.67 31.21
CA ASP A 53 -37.98 8.94 31.34
C ASP A 53 -36.79 8.96 30.38
N PHE A 54 -36.64 10.05 29.63
CA PHE A 54 -35.54 10.26 28.69
C PHE A 54 -34.62 11.34 29.27
N ILE A 55 -33.37 10.97 29.56
CA ILE A 55 -32.36 11.83 30.20
C ILE A 55 -31.22 12.05 29.22
N ASN A 56 -30.71 13.30 29.16
CA ASN A 56 -29.63 13.71 28.26
C ASN A 56 -29.91 13.42 26.77
N VAL A 57 -31.18 13.36 26.38
CA VAL A 57 -31.61 13.23 24.97
C VAL A 57 -31.89 14.63 24.42
N SER A 58 -31.44 14.92 23.19
CA SER A 58 -31.75 16.19 22.52
C SER A 58 -33.27 16.38 22.37
N SER A 59 -33.78 17.55 22.77
CA SER A 59 -35.20 17.91 22.68
C SER A 59 -35.73 17.88 21.23
N GLN A 60 -34.86 18.15 20.25
CA GLN A 60 -35.20 18.08 18.82
C GLN A 60 -35.63 16.68 18.39
N LEU A 61 -35.13 15.62 19.04
CA LEU A 61 -35.52 14.23 18.76
C LEU A 61 -36.90 13.86 19.33
N LEU A 62 -37.43 14.68 20.25
CA LEU A 62 -38.67 14.45 20.99
C LEU A 62 -39.82 15.36 20.50
N GLU A 63 -39.52 16.45 19.81
CA GLU A 63 -40.52 17.43 19.33
C GLU A 63 -41.13 17.09 17.96
N GLU A 64 -40.49 16.25 17.16
CA GLU A 64 -40.89 15.96 15.78
C GLU A 64 -42.19 15.12 15.65
N SER A 65 -42.98 14.93 16.71
CA SER A 65 -44.19 14.09 16.65
C SER A 65 -45.26 14.41 17.71
N VAL A 66 -45.88 15.58 17.62
CA VAL A 66 -47.25 15.76 18.10
C VAL A 66 -48.15 15.98 16.88
N PRO A 67 -49.12 15.10 16.56
CA PRO A 67 -50.14 15.43 15.60
C PRO A 67 -51.00 16.54 16.22
N SER A 68 -51.00 17.71 15.60
CA SER A 68 -51.94 18.78 15.92
C SER A 68 -53.34 18.22 15.78
N GLY A 69 -54.11 18.24 16.86
CA GLY A 69 -55.47 17.73 16.89
C GLY A 69 -56.39 18.64 16.12
N GLU A 70 -56.73 18.26 14.89
CA GLU A 70 -57.90 18.73 14.15
C GLU A 70 -58.25 17.65 13.11
N ASN A 71 -59.36 16.95 13.37
CA ASN A 71 -60.26 16.25 12.42
C ASN A 71 -60.90 15.04 13.11
N GLN A 72 -61.95 15.34 13.87
CA GLN A 72 -63.06 14.42 14.12
C GLN A 72 -63.89 14.26 12.83
N ASN A 73 -64.45 13.07 12.67
CA ASN A 73 -65.54 12.71 11.76
C ASN A 73 -65.16 12.34 10.33
N VAL A 74 -64.80 11.08 10.12
CA VAL A 74 -65.48 10.22 9.13
C VAL A 74 -65.41 8.77 9.62
N ALA A 75 -66.40 8.36 10.41
CA ALA A 75 -66.73 6.94 10.56
C ALA A 75 -68.13 6.78 9.98
N GLY A 76 -68.19 6.26 8.75
CA GLY A 76 -69.44 5.78 8.16
C GLY A 76 -69.89 4.55 8.93
N GLY A 77 -70.93 4.74 9.74
CA GLY A 77 -71.74 3.66 10.27
C GLY A 77 -73.05 3.64 9.49
N ASP A 78 -73.27 2.55 8.75
CA ASP A 78 -74.60 2.11 8.34
C ASP A 78 -75.45 1.95 9.60
N GLU A 79 -76.46 2.79 9.75
CA GLU A 79 -77.67 2.40 10.47
C GLU A 79 -78.86 2.63 9.52
N GLU A 80 -79.37 1.53 8.98
CA GLU A 80 -80.77 1.46 8.56
C GLU A 80 -81.65 1.68 9.81
N VAL A 81 -81.95 2.94 10.12
CA VAL A 81 -83.02 3.28 11.05
C VAL A 81 -84.28 3.47 10.23
N VAL A 82 -85.10 2.43 10.31
CA VAL A 82 -86.55 2.37 10.10
C VAL A 82 -87.22 3.74 10.22
N ASP A 83 -88.07 4.05 9.25
CA ASP A 83 -89.04 5.16 9.16
C ASP A 83 -89.72 5.45 10.52
N GLU A 84 -89.04 6.23 11.35
CA GLU A 84 -89.53 6.73 12.64
C GLU A 84 -90.12 8.11 12.38
N TYR A 85 -91.39 8.28 12.76
CA TYR A 85 -92.13 9.52 12.53
C TYR A 85 -91.36 10.71 13.12
N GLN A 86 -90.81 11.55 12.26
CA GLN A 86 -90.03 12.70 12.70
C GLN A 86 -90.99 13.81 13.11
N GLU A 87 -91.03 14.13 14.41
CA GLU A 87 -91.81 15.25 14.93
C GLU A 87 -91.28 16.56 14.34
N LEU A 88 -92.21 17.44 13.89
CA LEU A 88 -91.88 18.76 13.36
C LEU A 88 -91.00 19.50 14.38
N ASN A 89 -89.88 20.05 13.92
CA ASN A 89 -89.04 20.80 14.84
C ASN A 89 -89.77 22.10 15.25
N ALA A 90 -89.48 22.63 16.44
CA ALA A 90 -90.18 23.82 16.98
C ALA A 90 -90.12 25.05 16.06
N ARG A 91 -89.19 25.06 15.09
CA ARG A 91 -89.05 26.12 14.08
C ARG A 91 -89.98 25.88 12.88
N GLU A 92 -90.11 24.65 12.43
CA GLU A 92 -91.09 24.22 11.42
C GLU A 92 -92.52 24.39 11.93
N GLU A 93 -92.78 24.05 13.19
CA GLU A 93 -94.08 24.29 13.83
C GLU A 93 -94.41 25.79 13.85
N GLN A 94 -93.45 26.64 14.20
CA GLN A 94 -93.60 28.09 14.21
C GLN A 94 -93.75 28.68 12.80
N ASP A 95 -93.04 28.16 11.80
CA ASP A 95 -93.17 28.61 10.40
C ASP A 95 -94.52 28.19 9.80
N ILE A 96 -95.03 27.00 10.15
CA ILE A 96 -96.39 26.54 9.79
C ILE A 96 -97.45 27.41 10.48
N GLU A 97 -97.24 27.77 11.74
CA GLU A 97 -98.14 28.66 12.50
C GLU A 97 -98.21 30.06 11.88
N ILE A 98 -97.07 30.65 11.52
CA ILE A 98 -96.99 31.93 10.81
C ILE A 98 -97.63 31.85 9.41
N MET A 99 -97.44 30.74 8.69
CA MET A 99 -98.09 30.50 7.40
C MET A 99 -99.62 30.39 7.52
N MET A 100 -100.10 29.77 8.61
CA MET A 100 -101.53 29.67 8.93
C MET A 100 -102.13 31.02 9.34
N GLU A 101 -101.42 31.86 10.08
CA GLU A 101 -101.84 33.22 10.46
C GLU A 101 -102.01 34.14 9.23
N GLY A 102 -101.18 33.97 8.19
CA GLY A 102 -101.23 34.78 6.96
C GLY A 102 -102.39 34.46 5.99
N CYS A 103 -103.26 33.49 6.31
CA CYS A 103 -104.33 33.03 5.43
C CYS A 103 -105.74 33.31 6.01
N GLU A 104 -106.20 34.56 5.90
CA GLU A 104 -107.50 35.05 6.40
C GLU A 104 -108.76 34.34 5.80
N TYR A 105 -108.60 33.41 4.85
CA TYR A 105 -109.71 32.68 4.20
C TYR A 105 -109.89 31.22 4.68
N ALA A 106 -109.04 30.72 5.58
CA ALA A 106 -109.00 29.29 5.96
C ALA A 106 -110.30 28.76 6.59
N ILE A 107 -111.12 29.62 7.21
CA ILE A 107 -112.34 29.19 7.90
C ILE A 107 -113.56 29.18 6.96
N SER A 108 -113.52 29.87 5.81
CA SER A 108 -114.67 30.01 4.91
C SER A 108 -114.55 29.24 3.59
N ASN A 109 -113.33 28.91 3.14
CA ASN A 109 -113.12 28.15 1.89
C ASN A 109 -111.80 27.35 1.91
N ALA A 110 -111.87 26.14 2.47
CA ALA A 110 -110.72 25.23 2.60
C ALA A 110 -110.12 24.82 1.25
N GLU A 111 -110.91 24.80 0.18
CA GLU A 111 -110.46 24.45 -1.17
C GLU A 111 -109.50 25.51 -1.73
N ALA A 112 -109.83 26.80 -1.57
CA ALA A 112 -108.97 27.90 -1.99
C ALA A 112 -107.65 27.98 -1.19
N PHE A 113 -107.66 27.57 0.08
CA PHE A 113 -106.46 27.49 0.91
C PHE A 113 -105.55 26.32 0.48
N ALA A 114 -106.13 25.13 0.23
CA ALA A 114 -105.39 23.98 -0.30
C ALA A 114 -104.76 24.29 -1.67
N ASP A 115 -105.46 25.01 -2.54
CA ASP A 115 -104.93 25.44 -3.84
C ASP A 115 -103.77 26.43 -3.73
N LYS A 116 -103.82 27.35 -2.75
CA LYS A 116 -102.71 28.29 -2.50
C LYS A 116 -101.49 27.56 -1.95
N LEU A 117 -101.69 26.67 -0.96
CA LEU A 117 -100.61 25.86 -0.40
C LEU A 117 -100.00 24.92 -1.44
N SER A 118 -100.83 24.30 -2.29
CA SER A 118 -100.38 23.47 -3.41
C SER A 118 -99.53 24.26 -4.41
N ARG A 119 -99.94 25.50 -4.72
CA ARG A 119 -99.17 26.37 -5.61
C ARG A 119 -97.85 26.84 -4.99
N GLU A 120 -97.82 27.15 -3.70
CA GLU A 120 -96.60 27.52 -2.97
C GLU A 120 -95.65 26.32 -2.80
N LEU A 121 -96.18 25.14 -2.49
CA LEU A 121 -95.44 23.87 -2.48
C LEU A 121 -94.82 23.58 -3.84
N GLN A 122 -95.56 23.77 -4.94
CA GLN A 122 -95.05 23.56 -6.30
C GLN A 122 -93.90 24.52 -6.66
N VAL A 123 -93.95 25.77 -6.20
CA VAL A 123 -92.85 26.74 -6.38
C VAL A 123 -91.64 26.35 -5.53
N LEU A 124 -91.86 25.91 -4.29
CA LEU A 124 -90.81 25.50 -3.38
C LEU A 124 -90.14 24.21 -3.84
N ASP A 125 -90.90 23.24 -4.33
CA ASP A 125 -90.39 22.04 -5.00
C ASP A 125 -89.57 22.39 -6.24
N GLY A 126 -90.02 23.37 -7.04
CA GLY A 126 -89.25 23.89 -8.17
C GLY A 126 -87.89 24.50 -7.76
N ALA A 127 -87.88 25.27 -6.67
CA ALA A 127 -86.65 25.87 -6.12
C ALA A 127 -85.73 24.83 -5.46
N ASN A 128 -86.30 23.82 -4.81
CA ASN A 128 -85.58 22.72 -4.20
C ASN A 128 -84.91 21.85 -5.27
N ILE A 129 -85.65 21.47 -6.33
CA ILE A 129 -85.09 20.76 -7.49
C ILE A 129 -83.95 21.56 -8.12
N GLN A 130 -84.09 22.88 -8.32
CA GLN A 130 -83.00 23.70 -8.87
C GLN A 130 -81.77 23.77 -7.96
N SER A 131 -81.96 23.84 -6.64
CA SER A 131 -80.85 23.87 -5.67
C SER A 131 -80.13 22.52 -5.60
N ILE A 132 -80.86 21.41 -5.63
CA ILE A 132 -80.32 20.04 -5.74
C ILE A 132 -79.59 19.86 -7.08
N MET A 133 -80.15 20.34 -8.19
CA MET A 133 -79.48 20.28 -9.49
C MET A 133 -78.22 21.16 -9.55
N ALA A 134 -78.21 22.30 -8.86
CA ALA A 134 -77.04 23.18 -8.78
C ALA A 134 -75.92 22.54 -7.94
N SER A 135 -76.25 21.95 -6.79
CA SER A 135 -75.28 21.24 -5.95
C SER A 135 -74.71 20.01 -6.67
N GLU A 136 -75.54 19.24 -7.40
CA GLU A 136 -75.11 18.11 -8.23
C GLU A 136 -74.09 18.54 -9.30
N LYS A 137 -74.35 19.67 -9.99
CA LYS A 137 -73.39 20.23 -10.96
C LYS A 137 -72.07 20.64 -10.30
N GLN A 138 -72.13 21.21 -9.11
CA GLN A 138 -70.96 21.68 -8.37
C GLN A 138 -70.11 20.53 -7.84
N VAL A 139 -70.75 19.46 -7.35
CA VAL A 139 -70.10 18.20 -6.97
C VAL A 139 -69.44 17.54 -8.19
N ASN A 140 -70.12 17.52 -9.34
CA ASN A 140 -69.53 16.99 -10.58
C ASN A 140 -68.29 17.77 -11.04
N ILE A 141 -68.26 19.10 -10.88
CA ILE A 141 -67.08 19.92 -11.18
C ILE A 141 -65.94 19.59 -10.21
N LEU A 142 -66.25 19.47 -8.91
CA LEU A 142 -65.27 19.12 -7.90
C LEU A 142 -64.67 17.72 -8.17
N MET A 143 -65.50 16.76 -8.55
CA MET A 143 -65.05 15.40 -8.91
C MET A 143 -64.08 15.44 -10.10
N LYS A 144 -64.38 16.24 -11.13
CA LYS A 144 -63.46 16.42 -12.27
C LYS A 144 -62.14 17.07 -11.88
N LEU A 145 -62.16 18.10 -11.04
CA LEU A 145 -60.93 18.73 -10.55
C LEU A 145 -60.08 17.77 -9.72
N LEU A 146 -60.73 16.89 -8.96
CA LEU A 146 -60.07 15.87 -8.15
C LEU A 146 -59.46 14.77 -9.03
N ASP A 147 -60.17 14.34 -10.08
CA ASP A 147 -59.63 13.42 -11.10
C ASP A 147 -58.43 14.04 -11.83
N GLU A 148 -58.49 15.33 -12.15
CA GLU A 148 -57.41 16.05 -12.82
C GLU A 148 -56.19 16.23 -11.91
N ALA A 149 -56.42 16.51 -10.62
CA ALA A 149 -55.37 16.54 -9.60
C ALA A 149 -54.74 15.15 -9.38
N LEU A 150 -55.55 14.09 -9.33
CA LEU A 150 -55.06 12.70 -9.27
C LEU A 150 -54.16 12.39 -10.47
N LYS A 151 -54.59 12.77 -11.67
CA LYS A 151 -53.81 12.56 -12.89
C LYS A 151 -52.48 13.34 -12.89
N GLU A 152 -52.45 14.54 -12.32
CA GLU A 152 -51.19 15.29 -12.14
C GLU A 152 -50.27 14.63 -11.11
N VAL A 153 -50.84 14.08 -10.02
CA VAL A 153 -50.06 13.29 -9.03
C VAL A 153 -49.46 12.04 -9.67
N ASP A 154 -50.24 11.29 -10.47
CA ASP A 154 -49.74 10.11 -11.20
C ASP A 154 -48.58 10.49 -12.14
N GLN A 155 -48.68 11.64 -12.83
CA GLN A 155 -47.60 12.15 -13.67
C GLN A 155 -46.33 12.51 -12.87
N ILE A 156 -46.50 13.06 -11.66
CA ILE A 156 -45.37 13.37 -10.77
C ILE A 156 -44.72 12.06 -10.27
N GLU A 157 -45.51 11.06 -9.92
CA GLU A 157 -45.02 9.75 -9.49
C GLU A 157 -44.15 9.10 -10.58
N VAL A 158 -44.65 9.06 -11.82
CA VAL A 158 -43.87 8.54 -12.97
C VAL A 158 -42.57 9.31 -13.18
N LYS A 159 -42.61 10.65 -13.06
CA LYS A 159 -41.39 11.48 -13.16
C LYS A 159 -40.40 11.18 -12.05
N LEU A 160 -40.87 11.05 -10.81
CA LEU A 160 -40.03 10.69 -9.66
C LEU A 160 -39.38 9.32 -9.85
N SER A 161 -40.14 8.31 -10.29
CA SER A 161 -39.58 6.99 -10.59
C SER A 161 -38.51 7.06 -11.68
N SER A 162 -38.71 7.88 -12.72
CA SER A 162 -37.70 8.07 -13.78
C SER A 162 -36.41 8.72 -13.28
N TYR A 163 -36.51 9.65 -12.33
CA TYR A 163 -35.35 10.27 -11.71
C TYR A 163 -34.63 9.32 -10.76
N GLU A 164 -35.37 8.51 -10.00
CA GLU A 164 -34.79 7.50 -9.12
C GLU A 164 -34.01 6.45 -9.92
N GLU A 165 -34.55 5.97 -11.04
CA GLU A 165 -33.85 5.04 -11.93
C GLU A 165 -32.56 5.66 -12.51
N MET A 166 -32.60 6.93 -12.91
CA MET A 166 -31.42 7.64 -13.39
C MET A 166 -30.37 7.82 -12.29
N LEU A 167 -30.79 8.18 -11.07
CA LEU A 167 -29.89 8.31 -9.92
C LEU A 167 -29.26 6.97 -9.53
N GLN A 168 -30.02 5.89 -9.61
CA GLN A 168 -29.51 4.54 -9.37
C GLN A 168 -28.45 4.15 -10.40
N SER A 169 -28.69 4.44 -11.69
CA SER A 169 -27.70 4.22 -12.75
C SER A 169 -26.42 5.04 -12.54
N VAL A 170 -26.55 6.32 -12.17
CA VAL A 170 -25.39 7.19 -11.88
C VAL A 170 -24.61 6.69 -10.66
N LYS A 171 -25.30 6.21 -9.62
CA LYS A 171 -24.67 5.62 -8.44
C LYS A 171 -23.86 4.38 -8.80
N GLU A 172 -24.42 3.47 -9.59
CA GLU A 172 -23.72 2.27 -10.05
C GLU A 172 -22.48 2.62 -10.88
N GLN A 173 -22.57 3.63 -11.75
CA GLN A 173 -21.41 4.13 -12.50
C GLN A 173 -20.35 4.74 -11.58
N MET A 174 -20.76 5.50 -10.56
CA MET A 174 -19.84 6.10 -9.59
C MET A 174 -19.12 5.03 -8.76
N ASP A 175 -19.83 3.99 -8.34
CA ASP A 175 -19.26 2.87 -7.60
C ASP A 175 -18.21 2.12 -8.45
N GLN A 176 -18.51 1.87 -9.74
CA GLN A 176 -17.56 1.28 -10.68
C GLN A 176 -16.31 2.17 -10.89
N ILE A 177 -16.49 3.49 -11.02
CA ILE A 177 -15.38 4.43 -11.15
C ILE A 177 -14.53 4.44 -9.86
N SER A 178 -15.18 4.40 -8.69
CA SER A 178 -14.50 4.36 -7.39
C SER A 178 -13.65 3.10 -7.24
N GLU A 179 -14.20 1.93 -7.56
CA GLU A 179 -13.47 0.66 -7.54
C GLU A 179 -12.31 0.67 -8.54
N SER A 180 -12.55 1.14 -9.77
CA SER A 180 -11.51 1.30 -10.79
C SER A 180 -10.37 2.22 -10.30
N ASN A 181 -10.70 3.38 -9.73
CA ASN A 181 -9.71 4.29 -9.15
C ASN A 181 -8.95 3.64 -8.00
N HIS A 182 -9.62 2.88 -7.13
CA HIS A 182 -8.96 2.16 -6.04
C HIS A 182 -7.93 1.15 -6.59
N LEU A 183 -8.29 0.39 -7.63
CA LEU A 183 -7.38 -0.55 -8.29
C LEU A 183 -6.20 0.18 -8.95
N ILE A 184 -6.44 1.33 -9.59
CA ILE A 184 -5.37 2.17 -10.16
C ILE A 184 -4.43 2.66 -9.06
N HIS A 185 -4.95 3.15 -7.94
CA HIS A 185 -4.14 3.60 -6.80
C HIS A 185 -3.33 2.47 -6.19
N LEU A 186 -3.92 1.29 -6.04
CA LEU A 186 -3.23 0.10 -5.54
C LEU A 186 -2.13 -0.34 -6.52
N SER A 187 -2.43 -0.37 -7.82
CA SER A 187 -1.47 -0.66 -8.88
C SER A 187 -0.29 0.32 -8.84
N ASN A 188 -0.56 1.62 -8.81
CA ASN A 188 0.47 2.65 -8.73
C ASN A 188 1.32 2.51 -7.46
N THR A 189 0.70 2.23 -6.31
CA THR A 189 1.42 2.01 -5.06
C THR A 189 2.33 0.78 -5.15
N ASN A 190 1.85 -0.31 -5.75
CA ASN A 190 2.65 -1.51 -5.97
C ASN A 190 3.79 -1.26 -6.95
N SER A 191 3.56 -0.51 -8.03
CA SER A 191 4.58 -0.12 -8.99
C SER A 191 5.68 0.74 -8.37
N LEU A 192 5.32 1.68 -7.47
CA LEU A 192 6.31 2.48 -6.74
C LEU A 192 7.14 1.64 -5.78
N LYS A 193 6.52 0.72 -5.03
CA LYS A 193 7.24 -0.21 -4.15
C LYS A 193 8.16 -1.13 -4.95
N LEU A 194 7.67 -1.66 -6.06
CA LEU A 194 8.48 -2.48 -6.96
C LEU A 194 9.66 -1.70 -7.52
N LEU A 195 9.46 -0.44 -7.92
CA LEU A 195 10.54 0.42 -8.39
C LEU A 195 11.59 0.62 -7.29
N SER A 196 11.18 0.94 -6.05
CA SER A 196 12.12 1.11 -4.95
C SER A 196 12.92 -0.17 -4.65
N GLU A 197 12.30 -1.34 -4.81
CA GLU A 197 12.98 -2.62 -4.61
C GLU A 197 13.98 -2.92 -5.72
N ILE A 198 13.61 -2.63 -6.97
CA ILE A 198 14.50 -2.77 -8.12
C ILE A 198 15.68 -1.79 -7.99
N GLU A 199 15.43 -0.55 -7.59
CA GLU A 199 16.48 0.44 -7.35
C GLU A 199 17.42 -0.01 -6.23
N PHE A 200 16.90 -0.56 -5.14
CA PHE A 200 17.72 -1.14 -4.08
C PHE A 200 18.62 -2.26 -4.64
N LEU A 201 18.05 -3.22 -5.37
CA LEU A 201 18.81 -4.32 -5.94
C LEU A 201 19.88 -3.83 -6.94
N VAL A 202 19.53 -2.93 -7.86
CA VAL A 202 20.46 -2.42 -8.87
C VAL A 202 21.60 -1.64 -8.22
N ASN A 203 21.33 -0.81 -7.21
CA ASN A 203 22.35 0.00 -6.56
C ASN A 203 23.33 -0.84 -5.72
N HIS A 204 22.90 -1.99 -5.20
CA HIS A 204 23.70 -2.80 -4.27
C HIS A 204 24.30 -4.06 -4.91
N MET A 205 23.68 -4.59 -5.97
CA MET A 205 24.11 -5.81 -6.67
C MET A 205 24.81 -5.53 -8.01
N ASP A 206 25.18 -4.28 -8.29
CA ASP A 206 25.99 -3.93 -9.45
C ASP A 206 27.46 -3.69 -9.06
N LEU A 207 28.36 -4.25 -9.85
CA LEU A 207 29.80 -4.06 -9.70
C LEU A 207 30.31 -3.40 -10.98
N ALA A 208 30.91 -2.22 -10.84
CA ALA A 208 31.36 -1.45 -11.99
C ALA A 208 32.31 -2.27 -12.88
N LYS A 209 32.14 -2.14 -14.21
CA LYS A 209 32.94 -2.86 -15.21
C LYS A 209 34.46 -2.68 -15.03
N GLY A 210 34.88 -1.53 -14.49
CA GLY A 210 36.29 -1.27 -14.14
C GLY A 210 36.81 -2.19 -13.04
N HIS A 211 36.02 -2.44 -11.99
CA HIS A 211 36.37 -3.37 -10.92
C HIS A 211 36.42 -4.81 -11.42
N ILE A 212 35.48 -5.22 -12.27
CA ILE A 212 35.49 -6.56 -12.90
C ILE A 212 36.78 -6.78 -13.69
N LYS A 213 37.18 -5.81 -14.54
CA LYS A 213 38.44 -5.87 -15.29
C LYS A 213 39.67 -5.88 -14.39
N ALA A 214 39.68 -5.09 -13.32
CA ALA A 214 40.80 -5.09 -12.37
C ALA A 214 40.98 -6.46 -11.71
N LEU A 215 39.90 -7.13 -11.32
CA LEU A 215 39.97 -8.48 -10.73
C LEU A 215 40.45 -9.53 -11.74
N GLN A 216 39.92 -9.50 -12.97
CA GLN A 216 40.25 -10.50 -14.00
C GLN A 216 41.65 -10.31 -14.59
N GLU A 217 42.01 -9.09 -14.96
CA GLU A 217 43.18 -8.77 -15.80
C GLU A 217 44.15 -7.79 -15.13
N GLY A 218 43.80 -7.18 -14.00
CA GLY A 218 44.57 -6.10 -13.37
C GLY A 218 45.95 -6.55 -12.91
N ASP A 219 47.00 -5.85 -13.34
CA ASP A 219 48.39 -6.21 -13.03
C ASP A 219 48.66 -6.26 -11.52
N LEU A 220 49.23 -7.38 -11.03
CA LEU A 220 49.57 -7.56 -9.62
C LEU A 220 51.05 -7.24 -9.33
N SER A 221 51.83 -6.81 -10.33
CA SER A 221 53.24 -6.45 -10.16
C SER A 221 53.46 -4.95 -9.90
N SER A 222 52.60 -4.08 -10.43
CA SER A 222 52.67 -2.64 -10.20
C SER A 222 51.88 -2.18 -8.97
N SER A 223 52.39 -1.16 -8.26
CA SER A 223 51.70 -0.58 -7.08
C SER A 223 50.30 -0.08 -7.42
N ARG A 224 50.13 0.56 -8.58
CA ARG A 224 48.83 1.05 -9.08
C ARG A 224 47.87 -0.10 -9.38
N GLY A 225 48.37 -1.20 -9.92
CA GLY A 225 47.55 -2.38 -10.20
C GLY A 225 47.11 -3.10 -8.92
N ILE A 226 48.00 -3.21 -7.93
CA ILE A 226 47.67 -3.74 -6.60
C ILE A 226 46.58 -2.90 -5.92
N GLU A 227 46.70 -1.57 -5.94
CA GLU A 227 45.66 -0.67 -5.38
C GLU A 227 44.32 -0.81 -6.12
N ALA A 228 44.34 -0.88 -7.45
CA ALA A 228 43.12 -1.07 -8.24
C ALA A 228 42.44 -2.42 -7.94
N CYS A 229 43.23 -3.50 -7.82
CA CYS A 229 42.75 -4.82 -7.42
C CYS A 229 42.20 -4.82 -5.99
N THR A 230 42.86 -4.12 -5.05
CA THR A 230 42.39 -4.01 -3.66
C THR A 230 41.05 -3.30 -3.59
N ASN A 231 40.92 -2.14 -4.25
CA ASN A 231 39.65 -1.40 -4.29
C ASN A 231 38.54 -2.21 -4.95
N ALA A 232 38.85 -2.96 -6.01
CA ALA A 232 37.89 -3.83 -6.67
C ALA A 232 37.48 -5.04 -5.81
N ALA A 233 38.40 -5.58 -5.03
CA ALA A 233 38.17 -6.69 -4.12
C ALA A 233 37.31 -6.27 -2.92
N ASP A 234 37.52 -5.05 -2.40
CA ASP A 234 36.70 -4.44 -1.37
C ASP A 234 35.28 -4.15 -1.87
N ALA A 235 35.15 -3.58 -3.09
CA ALA A 235 33.84 -3.36 -3.72
C ALA A 235 33.08 -4.67 -3.94
N LEU A 236 33.77 -5.74 -4.38
CA LEU A 236 33.17 -7.07 -4.53
C LEU A 236 32.66 -7.61 -3.19
N LEU A 237 33.43 -7.48 -2.10
CA LEU A 237 32.99 -7.90 -0.77
C LEU A 237 31.78 -7.09 -0.28
N GLN A 238 31.75 -5.79 -0.54
CA GLN A 238 30.61 -4.95 -0.19
C GLN A 238 29.34 -5.43 -0.91
N CYS A 239 29.40 -5.70 -2.22
CA CYS A 239 28.28 -6.23 -3.00
C CYS A 239 27.84 -7.63 -2.53
N MET A 240 28.77 -8.50 -2.11
CA MET A 240 28.43 -9.84 -1.63
C MET A 240 27.81 -9.85 -0.22
N ASN A 241 28.16 -8.89 0.62
CA ASN A 241 27.73 -8.83 2.02
C ASN A 241 26.50 -7.92 2.24
N VAL A 242 25.83 -7.47 1.19
CA VAL A 242 24.61 -6.68 1.30
C VAL A 242 23.54 -7.51 1.99
N ALA A 243 22.92 -6.96 3.04
CA ALA A 243 21.78 -7.59 3.69
C ALA A 243 20.56 -7.58 2.75
N LEU A 244 20.32 -8.70 2.09
CA LEU A 244 19.17 -8.87 1.23
C LEU A 244 17.88 -8.95 2.05
N GLN A 245 16.82 -8.34 1.54
CA GLN A 245 15.50 -8.42 2.15
C GLN A 245 14.93 -9.84 2.02
N PRO A 246 14.08 -10.27 2.97
CA PRO A 246 13.40 -11.55 2.89
C PRO A 246 12.68 -11.71 1.54
N GLY A 247 13.04 -12.74 0.79
CA GLY A 247 12.46 -13.05 -0.53
C GLY A 247 13.34 -12.70 -1.73
N HIS A 248 14.35 -11.83 -1.58
CA HIS A 248 15.32 -11.57 -2.65
C HIS A 248 16.11 -12.81 -3.05
N ASP A 249 16.40 -13.69 -2.09
CA ASP A 249 17.10 -14.94 -2.35
C ASP A 249 16.29 -15.90 -3.24
N MET A 250 14.98 -15.69 -3.39
CA MET A 250 14.15 -16.48 -4.30
C MET A 250 14.21 -15.97 -5.75
N LEU A 251 14.72 -14.75 -5.98
CA LEU A 251 14.83 -14.17 -7.30
C LEU A 251 16.01 -14.81 -8.04
N HIS A 252 15.73 -15.45 -9.17
CA HIS A 252 16.75 -16.11 -9.98
C HIS A 252 17.86 -15.15 -10.43
N ALA A 253 17.53 -13.89 -10.73
CA ALA A 253 18.51 -12.86 -11.08
C ALA A 253 19.49 -12.57 -9.95
N VAL A 254 19.01 -12.51 -8.69
CA VAL A 254 19.85 -12.28 -7.51
C VAL A 254 20.76 -13.48 -7.26
N GLN A 255 20.22 -14.70 -7.33
CA GLN A 255 21.00 -15.94 -7.23
C GLN A 255 22.09 -16.01 -8.31
N GLN A 256 21.76 -15.69 -9.56
CA GLN A 256 22.72 -15.69 -10.66
C GLN A 256 23.82 -14.64 -10.45
N GLN A 257 23.46 -13.45 -9.94
CA GLN A 257 24.43 -12.39 -9.68
C GLN A 257 25.35 -12.73 -8.51
N GLN A 258 24.83 -13.30 -7.41
CA GLN A 258 25.65 -13.81 -6.32
C GLN A 258 26.62 -14.91 -6.79
N GLN A 259 26.15 -15.82 -7.65
CA GLN A 259 27.01 -16.85 -8.24
C GLN A 259 28.15 -16.21 -9.06
N ARG A 260 27.84 -15.20 -9.89
CA ARG A 260 28.87 -14.46 -10.65
C ARG A 260 29.90 -13.79 -9.74
N PHE A 261 29.46 -13.21 -8.62
CA PHE A 261 30.39 -12.64 -7.64
C PHE A 261 31.25 -13.73 -6.99
N SER A 262 30.68 -14.89 -6.67
CA SER A 262 31.43 -16.04 -6.16
C SER A 262 32.48 -16.55 -7.16
N ASP A 263 32.12 -16.63 -8.44
CA ASP A 263 33.04 -17.05 -9.50
C ASP A 263 34.19 -16.05 -9.69
N LEU A 264 33.89 -14.74 -9.71
CA LEU A 264 34.90 -13.68 -9.79
C LEU A 264 35.86 -13.71 -8.61
N ARG A 265 35.32 -13.89 -7.41
CA ARG A 265 36.06 -14.03 -6.15
C ARG A 265 37.02 -15.21 -6.21
N GLU A 266 36.54 -16.37 -6.65
CA GLU A 266 37.37 -17.57 -6.76
C GLU A 266 38.47 -17.42 -7.84
N GLN A 267 38.14 -16.85 -9.00
CA GLN A 267 39.10 -16.57 -10.07
C GLN A 267 40.20 -15.62 -9.58
N PHE A 268 39.84 -14.53 -8.91
CA PHE A 268 40.80 -13.59 -8.36
C PHE A 268 41.65 -14.22 -7.26
N ALA A 269 41.07 -15.00 -6.35
CA ALA A 269 41.81 -15.70 -5.30
C ALA A 269 42.84 -16.69 -5.88
N ARG A 270 42.47 -17.47 -6.91
CA ARG A 270 43.42 -18.36 -7.61
C ARG A 270 44.54 -17.58 -8.29
N ARG A 271 44.22 -16.46 -8.95
CA ARG A 271 45.18 -15.60 -9.63
C ARG A 271 46.17 -14.94 -8.65
N LEU A 272 45.66 -14.39 -7.55
CA LEU A 272 46.46 -13.81 -6.49
C LEU A 272 47.40 -14.87 -5.88
N ALA A 273 46.89 -16.06 -5.60
CA ALA A 273 47.70 -17.14 -5.04
C ALA A 273 48.82 -17.59 -6.00
N SER A 274 48.52 -17.72 -7.30
CA SER A 274 49.53 -18.04 -8.30
C SER A 274 50.59 -16.96 -8.43
N HIS A 275 50.19 -15.69 -8.44
CA HIS A 275 51.12 -14.55 -8.49
C HIS A 275 52.04 -14.51 -7.27
N LEU A 276 51.48 -14.63 -6.06
CA LEU A 276 52.29 -14.62 -4.83
C LEU A 276 53.25 -15.80 -4.76
N ASN A 277 52.82 -17.01 -5.15
CA ASN A 277 53.73 -18.16 -5.25
C ASN A 277 54.88 -17.90 -6.24
N ASN A 278 54.61 -17.27 -7.39
CA ASN A 278 55.65 -16.91 -8.35
C ASN A 278 56.61 -15.86 -7.79
N VAL A 279 56.09 -14.85 -7.09
CA VAL A 279 56.89 -13.83 -6.40
C VAL A 279 57.82 -14.49 -5.37
N PHE A 280 57.31 -15.43 -4.56
CA PHE A 280 58.13 -16.18 -3.62
C PHE A 280 59.26 -16.91 -4.35
N VAL A 281 58.96 -17.66 -5.42
CA VAL A 281 59.95 -18.42 -6.20
C VAL A 281 61.01 -17.53 -6.83
N GLN A 282 60.61 -16.41 -7.46
CA GLN A 282 61.52 -15.48 -8.10
C GLN A 282 62.46 -14.83 -7.09
N GLN A 283 61.92 -14.38 -5.96
CA GLN A 283 62.70 -13.68 -4.94
C GLN A 283 63.82 -14.52 -4.32
N GLY A 284 63.63 -15.83 -4.09
CA GLY A 284 64.73 -16.65 -3.60
C GLY A 284 65.66 -17.19 -4.71
N HIS A 285 65.28 -17.14 -5.99
CA HIS A 285 66.27 -17.30 -7.07
C HIS A 285 67.23 -16.10 -7.11
N ASP A 286 66.69 -14.89 -6.99
CA ASP A 286 67.47 -13.65 -6.91
C ASP A 286 68.39 -13.66 -5.67
N GLN A 287 67.91 -14.10 -4.51
CA GLN A 287 68.76 -14.23 -3.31
C GLN A 287 69.83 -15.33 -3.42
N SER A 288 69.54 -16.41 -4.17
CA SER A 288 70.53 -17.43 -4.48
C SER A 288 71.70 -16.90 -5.32
N SER A 289 71.51 -15.79 -6.04
CA SER A 289 72.59 -15.13 -6.79
C SER A 289 73.46 -14.22 -5.91
N THR A 290 72.86 -13.56 -4.91
CA THR A 290 73.58 -12.75 -3.90
C THR A 290 74.32 -13.58 -2.88
N LEU A 291 73.93 -14.85 -2.68
CA LEU A 291 74.63 -15.82 -1.83
C LEU A 291 76.10 -16.00 -2.22
N ALA A 292 76.42 -15.98 -3.52
CA ALA A 292 77.79 -16.07 -4.02
C ALA A 292 78.65 -14.86 -3.61
N GLN A 293 78.04 -13.69 -3.41
CA GLN A 293 78.73 -12.48 -2.95
C GLN A 293 78.92 -12.47 -1.43
N HIS A 294 77.87 -12.80 -0.66
CA HIS A 294 77.91 -12.81 0.80
C HIS A 294 78.77 -13.94 1.40
N SER A 295 78.83 -15.09 0.73
CA SER A 295 79.72 -16.19 1.10
C SER A 295 81.21 -15.81 1.03
N ALA A 296 81.61 -14.93 0.10
CA ALA A 296 82.98 -14.42 0.03
C ALA A 296 83.34 -13.56 1.26
N GLU A 297 82.36 -12.88 1.85
CA GLU A 297 82.53 -11.96 2.99
C GLU A 297 82.21 -12.57 4.36
N LEU A 298 81.76 -13.85 4.43
CA LEU A 298 81.28 -14.48 5.68
C LEU A 298 80.19 -13.64 6.36
N THR A 299 79.24 -13.14 5.59
CA THR A 299 78.04 -12.46 6.10
C THR A 299 76.77 -13.19 5.67
N LEU A 300 75.70 -13.11 6.46
CA LEU A 300 74.38 -13.59 6.04
C LEU A 300 73.68 -12.48 5.24
N PRO A 301 72.94 -12.82 4.16
CA PRO A 301 72.15 -11.85 3.40
C PRO A 301 71.10 -11.15 4.27
N ASN A 302 70.75 -9.90 3.93
CA ASN A 302 69.68 -9.17 4.61
C ASN A 302 68.34 -9.36 3.88
N HIS A 303 67.36 -9.98 4.55
CA HIS A 303 66.02 -10.24 4.00
C HIS A 303 65.01 -9.09 4.18
N HIS A 304 65.40 -7.98 4.82
CA HIS A 304 64.50 -6.85 5.05
C HIS A 304 63.87 -6.26 3.77
N PRO A 305 64.58 -6.12 2.64
CA PRO A 305 63.99 -5.62 1.40
C PRO A 305 62.88 -6.55 0.85
N PHE A 306 63.06 -7.86 1.00
CA PHE A 306 62.08 -8.88 0.60
C PHE A 306 60.79 -8.76 1.41
N HIS A 307 60.90 -8.69 2.73
CA HIS A 307 59.72 -8.53 3.60
C HIS A 307 59.00 -7.21 3.34
N ARG A 308 59.75 -6.12 3.12
CA ARG A 308 59.18 -4.82 2.77
C ARG A 308 58.39 -4.87 1.47
N ASP A 309 58.90 -5.59 0.47
CA ASP A 309 58.27 -5.68 -0.84
C ASP A 309 56.95 -6.48 -0.82
N LEU A 310 56.82 -7.42 0.13
CA LEU A 310 55.62 -8.21 0.39
C LEU A 310 54.53 -7.43 1.14
N LEU A 311 54.88 -6.40 1.93
CA LEU A 311 53.90 -5.58 2.65
C LEU A 311 52.88 -4.91 1.70
N ARG A 312 53.24 -4.71 0.44
CA ARG A 312 52.34 -4.17 -0.60
C ARG A 312 51.09 -5.04 -0.81
N TYR A 313 51.18 -6.33 -0.52
CA TYR A 313 50.06 -7.27 -0.66
C TYR A 313 49.27 -7.48 0.65
N ALA A 314 49.58 -6.77 1.73
CA ALA A 314 48.98 -7.01 3.05
C ALA A 314 47.45 -6.94 3.03
N LYS A 315 46.87 -5.93 2.36
CA LYS A 315 45.41 -5.78 2.23
C LYS A 315 44.77 -6.91 1.41
N LEU A 316 45.44 -7.37 0.36
CA LEU A 316 44.98 -8.50 -0.45
C LEU A 316 45.07 -9.84 0.29
N MET A 317 46.05 -9.99 1.20
CA MET A 317 46.15 -11.14 2.09
C MET A 317 45.06 -11.13 3.16
N GLU A 318 44.73 -9.98 3.73
CA GLU A 318 43.60 -9.80 4.63
C GLU A 318 42.27 -10.13 3.92
N TRP A 319 42.09 -9.61 2.70
CA TRP A 319 40.96 -9.97 1.85
C TRP A 319 40.87 -11.49 1.62
N SER A 320 41.99 -12.15 1.27
CA SER A 320 42.01 -13.60 1.07
C SER A 320 41.68 -14.35 2.36
N LYS A 321 42.13 -13.89 3.52
CA LYS A 321 41.82 -14.51 4.82
C LYS A 321 40.32 -14.48 5.13
N ASN A 322 39.66 -13.36 4.85
CA ASN A 322 38.24 -13.18 5.12
C ASN A 322 37.35 -13.93 4.12
N THR A 323 37.86 -14.19 2.93
CA THR A 323 37.08 -14.67 1.80
C THR A 323 37.29 -16.16 1.51
N ASP A 324 38.53 -16.63 1.59
CA ASP A 324 38.94 -18.02 1.34
C ASP A 324 40.13 -18.38 2.26
N TYR A 325 39.78 -18.87 3.44
CA TYR A 325 40.76 -19.26 4.46
C TYR A 325 41.69 -20.39 3.98
N GLY A 326 41.21 -21.30 3.12
CA GLY A 326 42.00 -22.41 2.61
C GLY A 326 43.14 -21.95 1.70
N LYS A 327 42.88 -20.98 0.81
CA LYS A 327 43.91 -20.36 -0.04
C LYS A 327 44.90 -19.53 0.77
N TYR A 328 44.41 -18.80 1.78
CA TYR A 328 45.26 -18.04 2.70
C TYR A 328 46.21 -18.95 3.50
N GLU A 329 45.69 -20.04 4.06
CA GLU A 329 46.50 -21.01 4.81
C GLU A 329 47.54 -21.69 3.89
N GLY A 330 47.12 -22.10 2.69
CA GLY A 330 48.02 -22.67 1.69
C GLY A 330 49.15 -21.72 1.28
N LEU A 331 48.84 -20.44 1.05
CA LEU A 331 49.84 -19.41 0.77
C LEU A 331 50.81 -19.20 1.94
N THR A 332 50.30 -19.19 3.16
CA THR A 332 51.11 -19.03 4.37
C THR A 332 52.07 -20.21 4.54
N LYS A 333 51.59 -21.45 4.33
CA LYS A 333 52.43 -22.66 4.33
C LYS A 333 53.50 -22.61 3.23
N ASN A 334 53.13 -22.28 2.00
CA ASN A 334 54.08 -22.16 0.90
C ASN A 334 55.16 -21.10 1.19
N TYR A 335 54.78 -19.97 1.76
CA TYR A 335 55.72 -18.92 2.17
C TYR A 335 56.68 -19.42 3.26
N MET A 336 56.17 -20.09 4.30
CA MET A 336 56.98 -20.67 5.38
C MET A 336 57.93 -21.76 4.86
N ASP A 337 57.44 -22.68 4.03
CA ASP A 337 58.25 -23.75 3.44
C ASP A 337 59.33 -23.17 2.52
N TYR A 338 59.00 -22.13 1.75
CA TYR A 338 59.96 -21.46 0.89
C TYR A 338 61.07 -20.77 1.67
N LEU A 339 60.70 -19.98 2.68
CA LEU A 339 61.68 -19.31 3.56
C LEU A 339 62.52 -20.31 4.34
N SER A 340 61.91 -21.37 4.88
CA SER A 340 62.65 -22.43 5.57
C SER A 340 63.73 -23.04 4.66
N ARG A 341 63.37 -23.38 3.42
CA ARG A 341 64.32 -23.92 2.43
C ARG A 341 65.38 -22.92 2.01
N LEU A 342 65.05 -21.64 1.92
CA LEU A 342 66.00 -20.57 1.64
C LEU A 342 67.00 -20.46 2.80
N TYR A 343 66.53 -20.21 4.02
CA TYR A 343 67.38 -20.12 5.21
C TYR A 343 68.24 -21.37 5.42
N GLU A 344 67.69 -22.58 5.24
CA GLU A 344 68.47 -23.81 5.33
C GLU A 344 69.61 -23.85 4.32
N ARG A 345 69.38 -23.40 3.08
CA ARG A 345 70.41 -23.35 2.04
C ARG A 345 71.47 -22.32 2.39
N GLU A 346 71.07 -21.11 2.76
CA GLU A 346 71.99 -20.02 3.10
C GLU A 346 72.86 -20.37 4.30
N ILE A 347 72.28 -20.98 5.34
CA ILE A 347 73.00 -21.45 6.53
C ILE A 347 73.99 -22.56 6.16
N LYS A 348 73.56 -23.54 5.34
CA LYS A 348 74.45 -24.63 4.88
C LYS A 348 75.62 -24.08 4.07
N ASP A 349 75.37 -23.19 3.12
CA ASP A 349 76.39 -22.58 2.27
C ASP A 349 77.36 -21.70 3.09
N PHE A 350 76.84 -20.94 4.06
CA PHE A 350 77.64 -20.14 4.99
C PHE A 350 78.60 -21.03 5.80
N PHE A 351 78.11 -22.10 6.42
CA PHE A 351 78.93 -23.01 7.20
C PHE A 351 79.95 -23.78 6.34
N GLU A 352 79.59 -24.17 5.12
CA GLU A 352 80.51 -24.84 4.20
C GLU A 352 81.67 -23.91 3.80
N VAL A 353 81.38 -22.63 3.54
CA VAL A 353 82.41 -21.64 3.19
C VAL A 353 83.27 -21.25 4.40
N ALA A 354 82.67 -21.11 5.58
CA ALA A 354 83.40 -20.93 6.84
C ALA A 354 84.33 -22.11 7.11
N LYS A 355 83.86 -23.35 6.92
CA LYS A 355 84.66 -24.56 7.07
C LYS A 355 85.83 -24.59 6.09
N ILE A 356 85.62 -24.26 4.81
CA ILE A 356 86.68 -24.19 3.79
C ILE A 356 87.76 -23.16 4.20
N LYS A 357 87.34 -21.97 4.66
CA LYS A 357 88.28 -20.94 5.14
C LYS A 357 89.02 -21.35 6.43
N MET A 358 88.37 -22.04 7.36
CA MET A 358 88.99 -22.48 8.63
C MET A 358 89.93 -23.68 8.47
N THR A 359 89.67 -24.55 7.49
CA THR A 359 90.50 -25.75 7.22
C THR A 359 91.66 -25.50 6.27
N GLY A 360 91.81 -24.28 5.74
CA GLY A 360 92.95 -23.87 4.91
C GLY A 360 93.07 -24.58 3.56
N ALA A 361 92.06 -25.34 3.14
CA ALA A 361 92.06 -26.03 1.86
C ALA A 361 91.68 -25.06 0.73
N THR A 362 92.67 -24.37 0.16
CA THR A 362 92.54 -23.83 -1.20
C THR A 362 92.26 -25.00 -2.14
N LYS A 363 90.98 -25.23 -2.46
CA LYS A 363 90.62 -26.08 -3.61
C LYS A 363 91.17 -25.39 -4.85
N GLU A 364 92.25 -25.93 -5.39
CA GLU A 364 92.73 -25.59 -6.73
C GLU A 364 91.58 -25.73 -7.74
N GLY A 365 91.34 -24.64 -8.46
CA GLY A 365 90.74 -24.56 -9.79
C GLY A 365 89.72 -25.63 -10.21
N LYS A 366 88.45 -25.44 -9.84
CA LYS A 366 87.34 -25.80 -10.74
C LYS A 366 86.57 -24.54 -11.11
N LYS A 367 86.89 -24.02 -12.30
CA LYS A 367 86.15 -22.97 -12.98
C LYS A 367 84.68 -23.37 -13.04
N PHE A 368 83.83 -22.62 -12.35
CA PHE A 368 82.39 -22.67 -12.59
C PHE A 368 82.16 -22.17 -14.02
N ALA A 369 81.62 -23.04 -14.86
CA ALA A 369 81.17 -22.69 -16.19
C ALA A 369 80.00 -21.71 -16.08
N THR A 370 80.21 -20.48 -16.51
CA THR A 370 79.14 -19.53 -16.81
C THR A 370 78.31 -20.12 -17.95
N LEU A 371 77.02 -20.40 -17.69
CA LEU A 371 76.06 -20.78 -18.72
C LEU A 371 75.95 -19.64 -19.77
N PRO A 372 75.87 -19.93 -21.07
CA PRO A 372 75.84 -18.91 -22.09
C PRO A 372 74.48 -18.20 -22.10
N ARG A 373 74.55 -16.86 -22.06
CA ARG A 373 73.49 -15.92 -22.37
C ARG A 373 73.04 -16.17 -23.82
N LYS A 374 71.83 -16.69 -24.03
CA LYS A 374 71.20 -16.70 -25.36
C LYS A 374 70.82 -15.26 -25.72
N GLU A 375 71.70 -14.59 -26.45
CA GLU A 375 71.35 -13.42 -27.25
C GLU A 375 70.65 -13.92 -28.52
N SER A 376 69.35 -13.64 -28.62
CA SER A 376 68.58 -13.81 -29.85
C SER A 376 68.96 -12.69 -30.83
N ALA A 377 69.97 -12.92 -31.66
CA ALA A 377 70.26 -12.08 -32.81
C ALA A 377 69.33 -12.46 -33.97
N VAL A 378 68.24 -11.70 -34.12
CA VAL A 378 67.51 -11.62 -35.39
C VAL A 378 68.36 -10.77 -36.33
N LYS A 379 68.94 -11.39 -37.35
CA LYS A 379 69.63 -10.71 -38.45
C LYS A 379 68.61 -9.88 -39.25
N GLN A 380 68.77 -8.57 -39.23
CA GLN A 380 68.29 -7.69 -40.31
C GLN A 380 69.42 -7.59 -41.34
N GLU A 381 69.20 -8.16 -42.52
CA GLU A 381 70.00 -7.87 -43.70
C GLU A 381 69.80 -6.41 -44.10
N THR A 382 70.90 -5.65 -44.10
CA THR A 382 71.00 -4.33 -44.71
C THR A 382 71.95 -4.45 -45.89
N GLU A 383 71.39 -4.69 -47.08
CA GLU A 383 72.12 -4.51 -48.33
C GLU A 383 72.32 -3.00 -48.57
N SER A 384 73.54 -2.53 -48.38
CA SER A 384 73.95 -1.21 -48.83
C SER A 384 74.29 -1.26 -50.31
N LEU A 385 73.44 -0.66 -51.14
CA LEU A 385 73.83 -0.13 -52.44
C LEU A 385 74.89 0.96 -52.24
N HIS A 386 76.04 0.84 -52.91
CA HIS A 386 76.67 1.93 -53.69
C HIS A 386 77.92 1.43 -54.43
N GLY A 387 77.95 1.64 -55.75
CA GLY A 387 79.11 1.36 -56.60
C GLY A 387 78.82 1.62 -58.08
N SER A 388 78.92 2.89 -58.46
CA SER A 388 78.86 3.43 -59.83
C SER A 388 79.69 2.66 -60.86
N SER A 389 79.19 2.58 -62.10
CA SER A 389 79.82 3.13 -63.34
C SER A 389 79.24 2.44 -64.59
N GLY A 390 78.85 3.23 -65.60
CA GLY A 390 78.46 2.76 -66.94
C GLY A 390 77.30 3.53 -67.53
#